data_AF-A0A8C9GN61-F1
#
_entry.id   AF-A0A8C9GN61-F1
#
_cell.length_a   1.000
_cell.length_b   1.000
_cell.length_c   1.000
_cell.angle_alpha   90.00
_cell.angle_beta   90.00
_cell.angle_gamma   90.00
#
_symmetry.space_group_name_H-M   'P 1'
#
loop_
_entity.id
_entity.type
_entity.pdbx_description
1 polymer ?
#
loop_
_entity_poly.entity_id
_entity_poly.type
_entity_poly.pdbx_seq_one_letter_code
_entity_poly.pdbx_strand_id
1 'polypeptide(L)'
;VVIQRDEGHHVAYTTREVGQYLVVESNTGIIVIWDKRTTVFIKLAPSYKGTVCGLCGNFDDRSNNDFTTRDHMVVSSGLDFGNSWKEAHTCPDVSTNPEPCSLNPHRRSWAEKQCSILKSDVFSICHDKVDPKPFYEACVHDSCSCDTGGDCECFCSAVASYAQECTKEGACVFWRTPDLCPIFCDYYNPPHECEWHYEPCGTPSFETCRTINGIHSSISVSYLEGEQGGRASAGVTAEGPGG
;
A
#
# COMPACT_ATOMS: atom_id res chain seq x y z
N VAL A 1 -13.29 9.01 -18.16
CA VAL A 1 -13.33 10.24 -17.33
C VAL A 1 -12.14 11.09 -17.74
N VAL A 2 -12.37 12.30 -18.24
CA VAL A 2 -11.29 13.27 -18.45
C VAL A 2 -11.15 14.04 -17.15
N ILE A 3 -10.06 13.82 -16.43
CA ILE A 3 -9.76 14.58 -15.21
C ILE A 3 -9.24 15.94 -15.68
N GLN A 4 -9.96 17.01 -15.33
CA GLN A 4 -9.56 18.36 -15.72
C GLN A 4 -8.36 18.81 -14.90
N ARG A 5 -7.43 19.47 -15.58
CA ARG A 5 -6.33 20.20 -14.95
C ARG A 5 -6.76 21.67 -14.90
N ASP A 6 -6.82 22.26 -13.72
CA ASP A 6 -7.23 23.66 -13.54
C ASP A 6 -6.32 24.60 -14.33
N GLU A 7 -6.85 25.62 -15.02
CA GLU A 7 -6.03 26.58 -15.76
C GLU A 7 -5.27 27.52 -14.79
N GLY A 8 -3.93 27.57 -14.89
CA GLY A 8 -3.09 28.59 -14.25
C GLY A 8 -2.65 28.36 -12.80
N HIS A 9 -3.34 27.52 -12.02
CA HIS A 9 -2.92 27.15 -10.65
C HIS A 9 -2.71 25.64 -10.55
N HIS A 10 -1.52 25.18 -10.95
CA HIS A 10 -1.19 23.76 -10.86
C HIS A 10 -0.41 23.48 -9.57
N VAL A 11 -0.99 22.71 -8.67
CA VAL A 11 -0.23 22.08 -7.59
C VAL A 11 0.85 21.21 -8.23
N ALA A 12 2.11 21.44 -7.88
CA ALA A 12 3.21 20.66 -8.43
C ALA A 12 3.17 19.26 -7.81
N TYR A 13 3.16 18.24 -8.67
CA TYR A 13 3.25 16.84 -8.27
C TYR A 13 4.21 16.08 -9.18
N THR A 14 4.76 15.01 -8.65
CA THR A 14 5.60 14.05 -9.38
C THR A 14 5.01 12.67 -9.23
N THR A 15 5.00 11.93 -10.33
CA THR A 15 4.64 10.51 -10.34
C THR A 15 5.88 9.70 -10.73
N ARG A 16 6.15 8.61 -10.01
CA ARG A 16 7.23 7.68 -10.31
C ARG A 16 6.88 6.26 -9.87
N GLU A 17 7.50 5.27 -10.50
CA GLU A 17 7.40 3.88 -10.07
C GLU A 17 8.59 3.52 -9.19
N VAL A 18 8.33 2.80 -8.10
CA VAL A 18 9.34 2.36 -7.12
C VAL A 18 9.00 0.93 -6.71
N GLY A 19 9.84 -0.02 -7.12
CA GLY A 19 9.52 -1.44 -6.98
C GLY A 19 8.17 -1.76 -7.63
N GLN A 20 7.28 -2.44 -6.92
CA GLN A 20 5.94 -2.78 -7.42
C GLN A 20 4.92 -1.62 -7.31
N TYR A 21 5.30 -0.47 -6.77
CA TYR A 21 4.38 0.59 -6.39
C TYR A 21 4.44 1.80 -7.33
N LEU A 22 3.29 2.45 -7.51
CA LEU A 22 3.19 3.80 -8.03
C LEU A 22 3.24 4.80 -6.86
N VAL A 23 4.14 5.78 -6.94
CA VAL A 23 4.28 6.84 -5.94
C VAL A 23 3.92 8.18 -6.57
N VAL A 24 2.93 8.85 -5.98
CA VAL A 24 2.56 10.23 -6.30
C VAL A 24 2.95 11.12 -5.13
N GLU A 25 3.77 12.11 -5.38
CA GLU A 25 4.25 13.07 -4.38
C GLU A 25 3.91 14.49 -4.80
N SER A 26 3.31 15.26 -3.91
CA SER A 26 2.99 16.66 -4.12
C SER A 26 3.88 17.58 -3.29
N ASN A 27 4.19 18.76 -3.82
CA ASN A 27 4.93 19.79 -3.09
C ASN A 27 4.18 20.34 -1.86
N THR A 28 2.91 20.00 -1.68
CA THR A 28 2.11 20.35 -0.50
C THR A 28 2.31 19.39 0.68
N GLY A 29 3.17 18.37 0.54
CA GLY A 29 3.46 17.39 1.58
C GLY A 29 2.46 16.22 1.64
N ILE A 30 1.75 15.97 0.55
CA ILE A 30 0.86 14.79 0.39
C ILE A 30 1.58 13.77 -0.49
N ILE A 31 1.65 12.52 -0.02
CA ILE A 31 2.21 11.39 -0.77
C ILE A 31 1.21 10.24 -0.77
N VAL A 32 0.98 9.66 -1.94
CA VAL A 32 0.17 8.47 -2.14
C VAL A 32 1.04 7.38 -2.75
N ILE A 33 1.08 6.22 -2.10
CA ILE A 33 1.77 5.02 -2.58
C ILE A 33 0.70 3.96 -2.84
N TRP A 34 0.69 3.41 -4.04
CA TRP A 34 -0.32 2.45 -4.47
C TRP A 34 0.34 1.22 -5.09
N ASP A 35 -0.08 0.03 -4.69
CA ASP A 35 0.43 -1.26 -5.17
C ASP A 35 -0.09 -1.68 -6.56
N LYS A 36 -0.78 -0.76 -7.24
CA LYS A 36 -1.47 -0.99 -8.53
C LYS A 36 -2.66 -1.96 -8.44
N ARG A 37 -3.08 -2.32 -7.22
CA ARG A 37 -4.20 -3.22 -6.90
C ARG A 37 -5.10 -2.54 -5.87
N THR A 38 -5.07 -2.99 -4.62
CA THR A 38 -6.02 -2.61 -3.57
C THR A 38 -5.37 -1.87 -2.40
N THR A 39 -4.04 -1.90 -2.27
CA THR A 39 -3.33 -1.33 -1.13
C THR A 39 -2.90 0.10 -1.42
N VAL A 40 -3.37 1.04 -0.60
CA VAL A 40 -3.00 2.47 -0.68
C VAL A 40 -2.42 2.92 0.65
N PHE A 41 -1.23 3.52 0.61
CA PHE A 41 -0.65 4.23 1.74
C PHE A 41 -0.70 5.72 1.48
N ILE A 42 -1.32 6.45 2.42
CA ILE A 42 -1.36 7.92 2.41
C ILE A 42 -0.39 8.40 3.48
N LYS A 43 0.52 9.29 3.08
CA LYS A 43 1.42 9.98 4.02
C LYS A 43 1.19 11.48 3.91
N LEU A 44 1.09 12.10 5.07
CA LEU A 44 0.90 13.54 5.20
C LEU A 44 2.08 14.15 5.95
N ALA A 45 2.51 15.32 5.51
CA ALA A 45 3.45 16.14 6.25
C ALA A 45 2.89 16.47 7.65
N PRO A 46 3.74 16.59 8.69
CA PRO A 46 3.28 16.91 10.05
C PRO A 46 2.48 18.22 10.18
N SER A 47 2.55 19.10 9.18
CA SER A 47 1.73 20.32 9.09
C SER A 47 0.23 20.05 9.04
N TYR A 48 -0.20 18.84 8.67
CA TYR A 48 -1.61 18.46 8.61
C TYR A 48 -2.18 17.92 9.94
N LYS A 49 -1.37 17.85 11.01
CA LYS A 49 -1.80 17.30 12.30
C LYS A 49 -3.08 17.98 12.83
N GLY A 50 -4.10 17.19 13.12
CA GLY A 50 -5.38 17.66 13.64
C GLY A 50 -6.21 18.53 12.68
N THR A 51 -5.85 18.58 11.39
CA THR A 51 -6.55 19.40 10.37
C THR A 51 -7.29 18.59 9.32
N VAL A 52 -7.16 17.27 9.36
CA VAL A 52 -7.80 16.35 8.42
C VAL A 52 -8.96 15.62 9.09
N CYS A 53 -9.80 14.99 8.26
CA CYS A 53 -10.90 14.15 8.69
C CYS A 53 -11.18 13.12 7.59
N GLY A 54 -11.93 12.07 7.93
CA GLY A 54 -12.28 11.00 7.01
C GLY A 54 -12.07 9.62 7.63
N LEU A 55 -12.09 8.59 6.79
CA LEU A 55 -11.90 7.20 7.21
C LEU A 55 -10.52 6.93 7.85
N CYS A 56 -9.52 7.78 7.58
CA CYS A 56 -8.18 7.70 8.15
C CYS A 56 -8.00 8.47 9.47
N GLY A 57 -9.10 8.92 10.10
CA GLY A 57 -9.05 9.69 11.34
C GLY A 57 -8.68 11.15 11.13
N ASN A 58 -8.18 11.80 12.18
CA ASN A 58 -7.88 13.24 12.19
C ASN A 58 -6.38 13.58 12.33
N PHE A 59 -5.52 12.57 12.49
CA PHE A 59 -4.08 12.70 12.60
C PHE A 59 -3.62 13.62 13.75
N ASP A 60 -4.18 13.45 14.97
CA ASP A 60 -3.84 14.24 16.16
C ASP A 60 -2.99 13.48 17.21
N ASP A 61 -2.42 12.33 16.82
CA ASP A 61 -1.69 11.38 17.67
C ASP A 61 -2.55 10.72 18.78
N ARG A 62 -3.89 10.78 18.72
CA ARG A 62 -4.81 10.16 19.70
C ARG A 62 -5.88 9.30 19.02
N SER A 63 -5.74 7.98 19.11
CA SER A 63 -6.64 7.06 18.41
C SER A 63 -8.07 6.96 18.97
N ASN A 64 -8.34 7.52 20.15
CA ASN A 64 -9.65 7.37 20.82
C ASN A 64 -10.76 8.27 20.24
N ASN A 65 -10.43 9.18 19.33
CA ASN A 65 -11.38 10.06 18.65
C ASN A 65 -11.40 9.86 17.12
N ASP A 66 -10.66 8.88 16.58
CA ASP A 66 -10.56 8.67 15.13
C ASP A 66 -11.91 8.34 14.47
N PHE A 67 -12.83 7.71 15.22
CA PHE A 67 -14.20 7.46 14.77
C PHE A 67 -15.10 8.70 14.95
N THR A 68 -14.66 9.82 14.38
CA THR A 68 -15.45 11.06 14.27
C THR A 68 -16.22 11.08 12.96
N THR A 69 -17.54 11.16 13.05
CA THR A 69 -18.46 11.23 11.90
C THR A 69 -18.37 12.57 11.16
N ARG A 70 -18.94 12.63 9.94
CA ARG A 70 -19.05 13.89 9.15
C ARG A 70 -19.75 15.03 9.90
N ASP A 71 -20.63 14.70 10.86
CA ASP A 71 -21.35 15.66 11.72
C ASP A 71 -20.62 15.98 13.03
N HIS A 72 -19.32 15.66 13.12
CA HIS A 72 -18.44 15.91 14.26
C HIS A 72 -18.83 15.18 15.56
N MET A 73 -19.53 14.05 15.46
CA MET A 73 -19.81 13.18 16.61
C MET A 73 -18.83 12.01 16.68
N VAL A 74 -18.24 11.79 17.86
CA VAL A 74 -17.41 10.62 18.14
C VAL A 74 -18.31 9.43 18.46
N VAL A 75 -18.16 8.34 17.70
CA VAL A 75 -18.96 7.12 17.84
C VAL A 75 -18.07 5.91 18.12
N SER A 76 -18.65 4.84 18.68
CA SER A 76 -17.94 3.58 18.92
C SER A 76 -18.12 2.55 17.79
N SER A 77 -19.15 2.73 16.97
CA SER A 77 -19.49 1.81 15.86
C SER A 77 -18.69 2.17 14.62
N GLY A 78 -17.88 1.23 14.12
CA GLY A 78 -17.17 1.39 12.84
C GLY A 78 -18.13 1.52 11.66
N LEU A 79 -19.32 0.92 11.73
CA LEU A 79 -20.35 1.03 10.69
C LEU A 79 -20.96 2.42 10.66
N ASP A 80 -21.33 2.99 11.81
CA ASP A 80 -21.89 4.34 11.87
C ASP A 80 -20.86 5.37 11.40
N PHE A 81 -19.61 5.19 11.82
CA PHE A 81 -18.48 5.99 11.36
C PHE A 81 -18.30 5.90 9.84
N GLY A 82 -18.16 4.69 9.29
CA GLY A 82 -17.92 4.47 7.87
C GLY A 82 -19.06 4.96 6.97
N ASN A 83 -20.31 4.66 7.35
CA ASN A 83 -21.49 5.10 6.61
C ASN A 83 -21.63 6.62 6.56
N SER A 84 -21.14 7.35 7.58
CA SER A 84 -21.17 8.83 7.59
C SER A 84 -20.23 9.47 6.54
N TRP A 85 -19.26 8.72 6.04
CA TRP A 85 -18.26 9.21 5.07
C TRP A 85 -18.59 8.89 3.61
N LYS A 86 -19.74 8.29 3.32
CA LYS A 86 -20.16 8.04 1.93
C LYS A 86 -20.30 9.35 1.14
N GLU A 87 -19.84 9.34 -0.10
CA GLU A 87 -19.90 10.53 -0.97
C GLU A 87 -21.29 10.77 -1.54
N ALA A 88 -21.98 9.71 -1.99
CA ALA A 88 -23.32 9.80 -2.52
C ALA A 88 -24.35 9.34 -1.48
N HIS A 89 -25.35 10.17 -1.20
CA HIS A 89 -26.44 9.83 -0.29
C HIS A 89 -27.26 8.61 -0.74
N THR A 90 -27.27 8.33 -2.05
CA THR A 90 -27.95 7.16 -2.63
C THR A 90 -27.23 5.84 -2.38
N CYS A 91 -25.97 5.86 -1.92
CA CYS A 91 -25.27 4.65 -1.54
C CYS A 91 -25.93 4.04 -0.29
N PRO A 92 -26.18 2.71 -0.28
CA PRO A 92 -26.79 2.04 0.85
C PRO A 92 -25.87 2.08 2.06
N ASP A 93 -26.47 2.08 3.26
CA ASP A 93 -25.72 1.91 4.50
C ASP A 93 -25.36 0.43 4.68
N VAL A 94 -24.18 0.18 5.22
CA VAL A 94 -23.76 -1.17 5.63
C VAL A 94 -24.31 -1.44 7.02
N SER A 95 -25.17 -2.45 7.15
CA SER A 95 -25.79 -2.84 8.44
C SER A 95 -24.97 -3.86 9.22
N THR A 96 -24.16 -4.66 8.52
CA THR A 96 -23.39 -5.78 9.09
C THR A 96 -22.19 -6.06 8.20
N ASN A 97 -21.03 -6.31 8.79
CA ASN A 97 -19.87 -6.81 8.06
C ASN A 97 -20.10 -8.28 7.66
N PRO A 98 -19.88 -8.67 6.40
CA PRO A 98 -19.90 -10.06 6.00
C PRO A 98 -18.83 -10.88 6.72
N GLU A 99 -19.10 -12.18 6.88
CA GLU A 99 -18.14 -13.16 7.43
C GLU A 99 -17.75 -14.15 6.32
N PRO A 100 -16.74 -13.84 5.47
CA PRO A 100 -16.51 -14.58 4.24
C PRO A 100 -16.19 -16.05 4.47
N CYS A 101 -15.40 -16.39 5.50
CA CYS A 101 -15.09 -17.79 5.79
C CYS A 101 -16.28 -18.58 6.35
N SER A 102 -17.37 -17.91 6.77
CA SER A 102 -18.63 -18.56 7.14
C SER A 102 -19.53 -18.77 5.92
N LEU A 103 -19.49 -17.84 4.96
CA LEU A 103 -20.19 -17.96 3.67
C LEU A 103 -19.50 -19.00 2.76
N ASN A 104 -18.17 -19.07 2.80
CA ASN A 104 -17.32 -19.94 1.99
C ASN A 104 -16.48 -20.91 2.86
N PRO A 105 -17.13 -21.82 3.62
CA PRO A 105 -16.43 -22.68 4.58
C PRO A 105 -15.41 -23.63 3.93
N HIS A 106 -15.62 -24.01 2.67
CA HIS A 106 -14.72 -24.87 1.91
C HIS A 106 -13.36 -24.20 1.59
N ARG A 107 -13.28 -22.87 1.61
CA ARG A 107 -12.05 -22.10 1.37
C ARG A 107 -11.22 -21.90 2.63
N ARG A 108 -11.84 -22.01 3.82
CA ARG A 108 -11.23 -21.70 5.12
C ARG A 108 -9.94 -22.46 5.37
N SER A 109 -9.93 -23.77 5.13
CA SER A 109 -8.74 -24.61 5.37
C SER A 109 -7.54 -24.17 4.53
N TRP A 110 -7.76 -23.80 3.28
CA TRP A 110 -6.71 -23.25 2.43
C TRP A 110 -6.25 -21.88 2.94
N ALA A 111 -7.19 -20.97 3.23
CA ALA A 111 -6.90 -19.63 3.74
C ALA A 111 -6.08 -19.66 5.04
N GLU A 112 -6.53 -20.40 6.06
CA GLU A 112 -5.85 -20.53 7.35
C GLU A 112 -4.45 -21.12 7.18
N LYS A 113 -4.30 -22.13 6.31
CA LYS A 113 -3.00 -22.77 6.03
C LYS A 113 -2.04 -21.81 5.33
N GLN A 114 -2.46 -21.13 4.26
CA GLN A 114 -1.56 -20.22 3.54
C GLN A 114 -1.19 -19.00 4.39
N CYS A 115 -2.17 -18.37 5.04
CA CYS A 115 -1.95 -17.20 5.88
C CYS A 115 -1.15 -17.50 7.16
N SER A 116 -1.00 -18.77 7.54
CA SER A 116 -0.18 -19.16 8.71
C SER A 116 1.29 -18.77 8.59
N ILE A 117 1.80 -18.50 7.37
CA ILE A 117 3.16 -17.99 7.16
C ILE A 117 3.46 -16.75 8.02
N LEU A 118 2.47 -15.86 8.21
CA LEU A 118 2.60 -14.62 8.99
C LEU A 118 2.94 -14.87 10.46
N LYS A 119 2.54 -16.04 10.98
CA LYS A 119 2.80 -16.50 12.35
C LYS A 119 3.93 -17.54 12.43
N SER A 120 4.54 -17.87 11.30
CA SER A 120 5.62 -18.86 11.22
C SER A 120 6.99 -18.24 11.47
N ASP A 121 8.02 -19.10 11.57
CA ASP A 121 9.41 -18.69 11.77
C ASP A 121 9.94 -17.78 10.65
N VAL A 122 9.34 -17.81 9.45
CA VAL A 122 9.70 -16.92 8.32
C VAL A 122 9.63 -15.46 8.74
N PHE A 123 8.64 -15.08 9.56
CA PHE A 123 8.43 -13.71 10.04
C PHE A 123 8.87 -13.48 11.49
N SER A 124 9.56 -14.44 12.10
CA SER A 124 9.96 -14.39 13.52
C SER A 124 10.71 -13.11 13.91
N ILE A 125 11.58 -12.61 13.03
CA ILE A 125 12.35 -11.37 13.26
C ILE A 125 11.49 -10.09 13.33
N CYS A 126 10.23 -10.18 12.91
CA CYS A 126 9.28 -9.07 12.88
C CYS A 126 8.20 -9.18 13.99
N HIS A 127 7.95 -10.37 14.54
CA HIS A 127 6.88 -10.60 15.52
C HIS A 127 6.97 -9.70 16.77
N ASP A 128 8.19 -9.34 17.20
CA ASP A 128 8.42 -8.44 18.34
C ASP A 128 8.29 -6.94 17.98
N LYS A 129 8.17 -6.61 16.69
CA LYS A 129 8.09 -5.23 16.19
C LYS A 129 6.70 -4.86 15.71
N VAL A 130 6.01 -5.79 15.06
CA VAL A 130 4.67 -5.60 14.51
C VAL A 130 3.82 -6.81 14.90
N ASP A 131 2.63 -6.58 15.46
CA ASP A 131 1.72 -7.67 15.83
C ASP A 131 1.18 -8.36 14.56
N PRO A 132 1.45 -9.66 14.32
CA PRO A 132 0.96 -10.38 13.15
C PRO A 132 -0.53 -10.68 13.18
N LYS A 133 -1.20 -10.55 14.34
CA LYS A 133 -2.59 -10.96 14.52
C LYS A 133 -3.57 -10.27 13.55
N PRO A 134 -3.64 -8.92 13.46
CA PRO A 134 -4.56 -8.25 12.54
C PRO A 134 -4.28 -8.59 11.07
N PHE A 135 -3.01 -8.77 10.70
CA PHE A 135 -2.62 -9.14 9.33
C PHE A 135 -3.03 -10.59 8.99
N TYR A 136 -2.91 -11.51 9.94
CA TYR A 136 -3.40 -12.88 9.78
C TYR A 136 -4.91 -12.94 9.61
N GLU A 137 -5.65 -12.22 10.45
CA GLU A 137 -7.12 -12.17 10.38
C GLU A 137 -7.59 -11.57 9.05
N ALA A 138 -6.96 -10.49 8.59
CA ALA A 138 -7.21 -9.90 7.27
C ALA A 138 -6.87 -10.85 6.12
N CYS A 139 -5.71 -11.52 6.16
CA CYS A 139 -5.31 -12.48 5.14
C CYS A 139 -6.33 -13.63 5.00
N VAL A 140 -6.80 -14.18 6.13
CA VAL A 140 -7.78 -15.27 6.13
C VAL A 140 -9.13 -14.78 5.60
N HIS A 141 -9.57 -13.59 6.04
CA HIS A 141 -10.78 -12.95 5.56
C HIS A 141 -10.76 -12.79 4.03
N ASP A 142 -9.70 -12.19 3.48
CA ASP A 142 -9.57 -11.87 2.06
C ASP A 142 -9.48 -13.14 1.20
N SER A 143 -8.71 -14.13 1.66
CA SER A 143 -8.54 -15.42 0.99
C SER A 143 -9.86 -16.23 0.92
N CYS A 144 -10.75 -16.05 1.89
CA CYS A 144 -12.09 -16.63 1.89
C CYS A 144 -13.08 -15.85 1.01
N SER A 145 -12.91 -14.55 0.81
CA SER A 145 -13.79 -13.71 -0.01
C SER A 145 -13.42 -13.67 -1.49
N CYS A 146 -12.18 -13.94 -1.87
CA CYS A 146 -11.77 -14.00 -3.27
C CYS A 146 -12.20 -15.34 -3.89
N ASP A 147 -13.47 -15.48 -4.24
CA ASP A 147 -14.10 -16.72 -4.71
C ASP A 147 -14.43 -16.74 -6.22
N THR A 148 -14.24 -15.62 -6.92
CA THR A 148 -14.47 -15.50 -8.37
C THR A 148 -13.21 -15.67 -9.22
N GLY A 149 -12.08 -16.06 -8.61
CA GLY A 149 -10.76 -16.16 -9.25
C GLY A 149 -9.81 -15.03 -8.80
N GLY A 150 -8.49 -15.27 -8.92
CA GLY A 150 -7.46 -14.33 -8.44
C GLY A 150 -7.03 -14.54 -7.00
N ASP A 151 -7.38 -15.68 -6.40
CA ASP A 151 -7.22 -15.99 -4.97
C ASP A 151 -5.76 -15.86 -4.47
N CYS A 152 -4.80 -16.21 -5.34
CA CYS A 152 -3.37 -16.04 -5.07
C CYS A 152 -2.97 -14.57 -4.96
N GLU A 153 -3.59 -13.68 -5.74
CA GLU A 153 -3.30 -12.24 -5.72
C GLU A 153 -3.76 -11.59 -4.42
N CYS A 154 -4.94 -11.96 -3.91
CA CYS A 154 -5.45 -11.52 -2.61
C CYS A 154 -4.51 -11.97 -1.48
N PHE A 155 -4.13 -13.25 -1.47
CA PHE A 155 -3.19 -13.79 -0.49
C PHE A 155 -1.83 -13.08 -0.52
N CYS A 156 -1.22 -12.95 -1.71
CA CYS A 156 0.11 -12.34 -1.82
C CYS A 156 0.11 -10.87 -1.42
N SER A 157 -0.96 -10.13 -1.71
CA SER A 157 -1.09 -8.71 -1.32
C SER A 157 -1.23 -8.55 0.20
N ALA A 158 -1.99 -9.44 0.85
CA ALA A 158 -2.13 -9.45 2.31
C ALA A 158 -0.79 -9.77 3.01
N VAL A 159 -0.01 -10.73 2.50
CA VAL A 159 1.32 -11.05 3.06
C VAL A 159 2.33 -9.92 2.82
N ALA A 160 2.33 -9.33 1.62
CA ALA A 160 3.20 -8.19 1.29
C ALA A 160 2.92 -6.98 2.20
N SER A 161 1.65 -6.74 2.55
CA SER A 161 1.26 -5.65 3.47
C SER A 161 1.92 -5.80 4.85
N TYR A 162 2.00 -7.02 5.38
CA TYR A 162 2.71 -7.28 6.64
C TYR A 162 4.23 -7.14 6.48
N ALA A 163 4.80 -7.71 5.41
CA ALA A 163 6.23 -7.60 5.12
C ALA A 163 6.71 -6.14 4.95
N GLN A 164 5.84 -5.26 4.45
CA GLN A 164 6.12 -3.84 4.32
C GLN A 164 6.22 -3.13 5.68
N GLU A 165 5.31 -3.40 6.61
CA GLU A 165 5.41 -2.84 7.97
C GLU A 165 6.63 -3.42 8.71
N CYS A 166 6.96 -4.70 8.48
CA CYS A 166 8.21 -5.28 8.99
C CYS A 166 9.45 -4.52 8.49
N THR A 167 9.53 -4.27 7.18
CA THR A 167 10.66 -3.55 6.58
C THR A 167 10.76 -2.12 7.13
N LYS A 168 9.62 -1.44 7.28
CA LYS A 168 9.54 -0.09 7.86
C LYS A 168 10.05 -0.04 9.30
N GLU A 169 9.78 -1.07 10.10
CA GLU A 169 10.33 -1.25 11.46
C GLU A 169 11.75 -1.87 11.47
N GLY A 170 12.42 -1.94 10.31
CA GLY A 170 13.79 -2.41 10.17
C GLY A 170 13.94 -3.92 10.33
N ALA A 171 12.92 -4.71 10.04
CA ALA A 171 12.96 -6.16 9.94
C ALA A 171 12.71 -6.59 8.48
N CYS A 172 13.79 -6.70 7.71
CA CYS A 172 13.72 -7.15 6.32
C CYS A 172 13.48 -8.66 6.24
N VAL A 173 12.34 -9.09 5.67
CA VAL A 173 11.95 -10.51 5.56
C VAL A 173 11.93 -10.95 4.10
N PHE A 174 12.72 -11.97 3.75
CA PHE A 174 12.67 -12.62 2.44
C PHE A 174 11.66 -13.78 2.47
N TRP A 175 10.41 -13.52 2.06
CA TRP A 175 9.29 -14.46 2.24
C TRP A 175 8.81 -15.14 0.94
N ARG A 176 9.09 -14.54 -0.22
CA ARG A 176 8.69 -15.10 -1.53
C ARG A 176 9.57 -16.28 -1.92
N THR A 177 8.98 -17.25 -2.60
CA THR A 177 9.70 -18.39 -3.20
C THR A 177 9.14 -18.68 -4.60
N PRO A 178 9.79 -19.53 -5.41
CA PRO A 178 9.24 -19.93 -6.72
C PRO A 178 7.83 -20.54 -6.63
N ASP A 179 7.50 -21.19 -5.51
CA ASP A 179 6.21 -21.83 -5.27
C ASP A 179 5.22 -20.94 -4.49
N LEU A 180 5.70 -19.87 -3.85
CA LEU A 180 4.91 -18.98 -3.01
C LEU A 180 5.10 -17.52 -3.43
N CYS A 181 4.07 -16.98 -4.09
CA CYS A 181 4.04 -15.59 -4.56
C CYS A 181 5.27 -15.20 -5.37
N PRO A 182 5.62 -15.96 -6.45
CA PRO A 182 6.82 -15.69 -7.22
C PRO A 182 6.80 -14.30 -7.86
N ILE A 183 7.99 -13.75 -8.06
CA ILE A 183 8.23 -12.49 -8.76
C ILE A 183 9.20 -12.74 -9.92
N PHE A 184 8.98 -12.07 -11.05
CA PHE A 184 9.67 -12.33 -12.32
C PHE A 184 10.52 -11.13 -12.73
N CYS A 185 11.55 -10.82 -11.95
CA CYS A 185 12.40 -9.63 -12.17
C CYS A 185 13.35 -9.77 -13.36
N ASP A 186 13.68 -11.00 -13.73
CA ASP A 186 14.54 -11.31 -14.86
C ASP A 186 13.90 -10.98 -16.22
N TYR A 187 12.57 -10.84 -16.25
CA TYR A 187 11.82 -10.38 -17.42
C TYR A 187 12.34 -9.05 -17.99
N TYR A 188 12.83 -8.16 -17.13
CA TYR A 188 13.31 -6.83 -17.53
C TYR A 188 14.77 -6.83 -18.00
N ASN A 189 15.49 -7.94 -17.85
CA ASN A 189 16.88 -8.01 -18.25
C ASN A 189 17.05 -8.00 -19.78
N PRO A 190 18.02 -7.25 -20.30
CA PRO A 190 18.52 -7.47 -21.66
C PRO A 190 19.03 -8.91 -21.82
N PRO A 191 19.00 -9.47 -23.04
CA PRO A 191 19.60 -10.77 -23.30
C PRO A 191 21.07 -10.83 -22.85
N HIS A 192 21.43 -11.85 -22.08
CA HIS A 192 22.78 -12.08 -21.54
C HIS A 192 23.26 -11.08 -20.48
N GLU A 193 22.41 -10.18 -20.00
CA GLU A 193 22.70 -9.30 -18.88
C GLU A 193 21.81 -9.65 -17.67
N CYS A 194 22.25 -9.29 -16.47
CA CYS A 194 21.52 -9.52 -15.23
C CYS A 194 21.64 -8.27 -14.38
N GLU A 195 20.85 -7.25 -14.74
CA GLU A 195 20.85 -5.93 -14.10
C GLU A 195 19.63 -5.71 -13.20
N TRP A 196 18.51 -6.39 -13.47
CA TRP A 196 17.29 -6.36 -12.70
C TRP A 196 17.25 -7.50 -11.69
N HIS A 197 17.16 -7.13 -10.42
CA HIS A 197 17.11 -8.06 -9.29
C HIS A 197 15.89 -7.80 -8.42
N TYR A 198 15.45 -8.85 -7.71
CA TYR A 198 14.45 -8.72 -6.68
C TYR A 198 15.08 -8.17 -5.40
N GLU A 199 14.64 -7.00 -4.96
CA GLU A 199 15.00 -6.43 -3.67
C GLU A 199 13.81 -6.55 -2.70
N PRO A 200 13.85 -7.49 -1.73
CA PRO A 200 12.71 -7.83 -0.87
C PRO A 200 12.28 -6.69 0.06
N CYS A 201 13.16 -5.73 0.27
CA CYS A 201 13.02 -4.67 1.27
C CYS A 201 13.38 -3.31 0.67
N GLY A 202 13.40 -3.22 -0.66
CA GLY A 202 13.96 -2.11 -1.42
C GLY A 202 15.47 -1.91 -1.16
N THR A 203 16.02 -0.85 -1.75
CA THR A 203 17.45 -0.51 -1.66
C THR A 203 17.64 0.89 -1.04
N PRO A 204 18.60 1.06 -0.11
CA PRO A 204 18.83 2.33 0.58
C PRO A 204 19.15 3.51 -0.35
N SER A 205 19.82 3.28 -1.49
CA SER A 205 20.17 4.35 -2.42
C SER A 205 20.70 3.82 -3.74
N PHE A 206 20.12 4.28 -4.84
CA PHE A 206 20.73 4.22 -6.17
C PHE A 206 20.61 5.59 -6.84
N GLU A 207 21.62 5.95 -7.63
CA GLU A 207 21.60 7.20 -8.36
C GLU A 207 20.62 7.09 -9.54
N THR A 208 19.71 8.05 -9.61
CA THR A 208 18.83 8.27 -10.76
C THR A 208 19.21 9.55 -11.46
N CYS A 209 18.81 9.73 -12.73
CA CYS A 209 18.98 11.01 -13.41
C CYS A 209 18.30 12.17 -12.65
N ARG A 210 17.28 11.91 -11.82
CA ARG A 210 16.64 12.92 -10.97
C ARG A 210 17.54 13.33 -9.80
N THR A 211 18.08 12.36 -9.06
CA THR A 211 18.94 12.64 -7.91
C THR A 211 20.27 13.27 -8.34
N ILE A 212 20.81 12.90 -9.51
CA ILE A 212 22.01 13.53 -10.09
C ILE A 212 21.72 15.01 -10.46
N ASN A 213 20.50 15.32 -10.89
CA ASN A 213 20.07 16.68 -11.21
C ASN A 213 19.55 17.45 -9.97
N GLY A 214 19.83 16.97 -8.75
CA GLY A 214 19.46 17.64 -7.50
C GLY A 214 17.97 17.56 -7.12
N ILE A 215 17.18 16.71 -7.78
CA ILE A 215 15.76 16.48 -7.45
C ILE A 215 15.68 15.36 -6.43
N HIS A 216 15.30 15.71 -5.19
CA HIS A 216 15.15 14.79 -4.08
C HIS A 216 13.68 14.69 -3.61
N SER A 217 13.30 13.50 -3.13
CA SER A 217 12.02 13.22 -2.48
C SER A 217 12.03 13.74 -1.05
N SER A 218 10.88 14.19 -0.55
CA SER A 218 10.70 14.65 0.84
C SER A 218 10.71 13.49 1.84
N ILE A 219 10.45 12.27 1.36
CA ILE A 219 10.47 11.04 2.16
C ILE A 219 11.40 9.98 1.56
N SER A 220 11.94 9.11 2.41
CA SER A 220 12.51 7.85 1.94
C SER A 220 11.41 6.86 1.54
N VAL A 221 11.51 6.33 0.32
CA VAL A 221 10.71 5.20 -0.17
C VAL A 221 11.59 3.98 -0.45
N SER A 222 12.79 3.95 0.14
CA SER A 222 13.80 2.91 -0.05
C SER A 222 13.38 1.53 0.49
N TYR A 223 12.26 1.46 1.21
CA TYR A 223 11.74 0.25 1.85
C TYR A 223 10.71 -0.50 1.00
N LEU A 224 10.33 0.05 -0.17
CA LEU A 224 9.32 -0.54 -1.02
C LEU A 224 9.89 -1.74 -1.78
N GLU A 225 9.24 -2.89 -1.59
CA GLU A 225 9.57 -4.16 -2.24
C GLU A 225 9.44 -4.06 -3.77
N GLY A 226 10.39 -4.66 -4.50
CA GLY A 226 10.20 -4.93 -5.92
C GLY A 226 11.47 -5.08 -6.73
N GLU A 227 11.30 -4.86 -8.03
CA GLU A 227 12.34 -5.00 -9.05
C GLU A 227 13.25 -3.77 -9.07
N GLN A 228 14.57 -4.00 -9.11
CA GLN A 228 15.54 -2.92 -9.21
C GLN A 228 16.56 -3.20 -10.31
N GLY A 229 16.59 -2.32 -11.32
CA GLY A 229 17.54 -2.34 -12.43
C GLY A 229 18.68 -1.35 -12.26
N GLY A 230 19.87 -1.70 -12.76
CA GLY A 230 21.09 -0.89 -12.73
C GLY A 230 21.10 0.38 -13.61
N ARG A 231 20.05 0.65 -14.39
CA ARG A 231 19.91 1.87 -15.20
C ARG A 231 18.56 2.53 -15.01
N ALA A 232 18.59 3.75 -14.46
CA ALA A 232 17.41 4.57 -14.26
C ALA A 232 16.68 4.82 -15.60
N SER A 233 15.50 4.23 -15.77
CA SER A 233 14.57 4.68 -16.78
C SER A 233 14.16 6.12 -16.47
N ALA A 234 14.30 7.00 -17.45
CA ALA A 234 13.89 8.39 -17.36
C ALA A 234 12.38 8.46 -17.11
N GLY A 235 11.96 8.75 -15.88
CA GLY A 235 10.57 9.04 -15.58
C GLY A 235 10.14 10.29 -16.37
N VAL A 236 9.20 10.12 -17.30
CA VAL A 236 8.61 11.18 -18.13
C VAL A 236 8.14 12.32 -17.22
N THR A 237 8.80 13.47 -17.31
CA THR A 237 8.20 14.74 -16.87
C THR A 237 7.11 15.07 -17.88
N ALA A 238 5.85 15.02 -17.46
CA ALA A 238 4.75 15.55 -18.24
C ALA A 238 4.83 17.09 -18.23
N GLU A 239 5.71 17.65 -19.05
CA GLU A 239 5.61 19.03 -19.49
C GLU A 239 4.43 19.09 -20.47
N GLY A 240 3.34 19.76 -20.06
CA GLY A 240 2.21 20.01 -20.95
C GLY A 240 2.65 20.91 -22.12
N PRO A 241 2.10 20.74 -23.32
CA PRO A 241 2.48 21.56 -24.47
C PRO A 241 2.10 23.01 -24.18
N GLY A 242 3.10 23.89 -24.19
CA GLY A 242 2.90 25.32 -24.23
C GLY A 242 2.29 25.70 -25.58
N GLY A 243 1.10 26.28 -25.53
CA GLY A 243 0.39 26.91 -26.65
C GLY A 243 -0.50 28.00 -26.10
#